data_AF-A0A6J1NXN0-F1
#
_entry.id   AF-A0A6J1NXN0-F1
#
_cell.length_a   1.000
_cell.length_b   1.000
_cell.length_c   1.000
_cell.angle_alpha   90.00
_cell.angle_beta   90.00
_cell.angle_gamma   90.00
#
_symmetry.space_group_name_H-M   'P 1'
#
loop_
_entity.id
_entity.type
_entity.pdbx_description
1 polymer ?
#
loop_
_entity_poly.entity_id
_entity_poly.type
_entity_poly.pdbx_seq_one_letter_code
_entity_poly.pdbx_strand_id
1 'polypeptide(L)'
;MLVIHTLTEFTPEELLVALHLIDPNKADLKYIIKATALCFSFKHIYTQDVLSGVLQRLAEETEIPVLMMRTVLQALTLYPALGALALNILQLLIEREVWSNKVAWEGWVKCSERLGPAAVPALAELPVRVCAMLPPHLSALCPQAPSYTQTASEPVPPGME
;
A
#
# COMPACT_ATOMS: atom_id res chain seq x y z
N MET A 1 -36.58 -29.23 15.29
CA MET A 1 -35.20 -28.90 15.72
C MET A 1 -34.38 -28.66 14.46
N LEU A 2 -34.63 -27.51 13.82
CA LEU A 2 -34.04 -27.15 12.53
C LEU A 2 -32.80 -26.30 12.81
N VAL A 3 -31.73 -26.62 12.10
CA VAL A 3 -30.36 -26.14 12.28
C VAL A 3 -30.29 -24.65 11.98
N ILE A 4 -30.52 -23.80 12.99
CA ILE A 4 -30.14 -22.38 13.01
C ILE A 4 -28.81 -22.20 13.77
N HIS A 5 -27.92 -23.18 13.64
CA HIS A 5 -26.50 -23.07 13.99
C HIS A 5 -25.77 -23.12 12.65
N THR A 6 -25.57 -22.01 11.95
CA THR A 6 -24.41 -21.14 12.16
C THR A 6 -24.60 -19.86 11.34
N LEU A 7 -25.36 -18.89 11.87
CA LEU A 7 -25.02 -17.50 11.53
C LEU A 7 -23.79 -17.20 12.36
N THR A 8 -22.59 -17.45 11.82
CA THR A 8 -21.38 -16.92 12.43
C THR A 8 -21.52 -15.40 12.40
N GLU A 9 -21.84 -14.81 13.54
CA GLU A 9 -21.81 -13.35 13.70
C GLU A 9 -20.37 -12.91 13.45
N PHE A 10 -20.12 -12.31 12.29
CA PHE A 10 -18.84 -11.70 12.01
C PHE A 10 -18.66 -10.52 12.96
N THR A 11 -17.54 -10.47 13.65
CA THR A 11 -17.08 -9.22 14.25
C THR A 11 -16.88 -8.17 13.15
N PRO A 12 -16.91 -6.86 13.48
CA PRO A 12 -16.66 -5.82 12.49
C PRO A 12 -15.32 -5.99 11.75
N GLU A 13 -14.28 -6.43 12.47
CA GLU A 13 -12.98 -6.73 11.90
C GLU A 13 -13.07 -7.88 10.90
N GLU A 14 -13.62 -9.02 11.29
CA GLU A 14 -13.74 -10.19 10.42
C GLU A 14 -14.61 -9.91 9.20
N LEU A 15 -15.69 -9.12 9.33
CA LEU A 15 -16.53 -8.74 8.20
C LEU A 15 -15.72 -7.93 7.19
N LEU A 16 -14.99 -6.90 7.65
CA LEU A 16 -14.25 -6.04 6.75
C LEU A 16 -13.07 -6.77 6.12
N VAL A 17 -12.40 -7.67 6.86
CA VAL A 17 -11.38 -8.56 6.30
C VAL A 17 -12.01 -9.48 5.25
N ALA A 18 -13.11 -10.16 5.57
CA ALA A 18 -13.79 -11.08 4.65
C ALA A 18 -14.18 -10.41 3.34
N LEU A 19 -14.67 -9.15 3.38
CA LEU A 19 -14.96 -8.37 2.18
C LEU A 19 -13.74 -8.22 1.25
N HIS A 20 -12.55 -8.03 1.81
CA HIS A 20 -11.31 -7.89 1.03
C HIS A 20 -10.77 -9.21 0.48
N LEU A 21 -11.16 -10.34 1.08
CA LEU A 21 -10.73 -11.68 0.69
C LEU A 21 -11.68 -12.35 -0.33
N ILE A 22 -12.76 -11.66 -0.72
CA ILE A 22 -13.63 -12.14 -1.79
C ILE A 22 -12.83 -12.19 -3.10
N ASP A 23 -12.83 -13.36 -3.74
CA ASP A 23 -12.20 -13.59 -5.04
C ASP A 23 -12.76 -12.59 -6.08
N PRO A 24 -11.91 -11.72 -6.67
CA PRO A 24 -12.35 -10.71 -7.62
C PRO A 24 -12.90 -11.30 -8.93
N ASN A 25 -12.66 -12.59 -9.20
CA ASN A 25 -13.26 -13.29 -10.34
C ASN A 25 -14.68 -13.78 -10.05
N LYS A 26 -15.09 -13.80 -8.78
CA LYS A 26 -16.41 -14.28 -8.33
C LYS A 26 -17.36 -13.15 -7.94
N ALA A 27 -16.85 -11.93 -7.73
CA ALA A 27 -17.66 -10.78 -7.40
C ALA A 27 -17.10 -9.50 -8.05
N ASP A 28 -18.01 -8.63 -8.50
CA ASP A 28 -17.63 -7.33 -9.04
C ASP A 28 -17.13 -6.40 -7.92
N LEU A 29 -15.88 -5.93 -8.06
CA LEU A 29 -15.20 -5.04 -7.11
C LEU A 29 -16.05 -3.82 -6.73
N LYS A 30 -16.94 -3.33 -7.62
CA LYS A 30 -17.81 -2.19 -7.31
C LYS A 30 -18.71 -2.44 -6.10
N TYR A 31 -19.15 -3.69 -5.89
CA TYR A 31 -20.01 -4.04 -4.75
C TYR A 31 -19.20 -4.18 -3.47
N ILE A 32 -18.00 -4.75 -3.55
CA ILE A 32 -17.07 -4.83 -2.42
C ILE A 32 -16.72 -3.41 -1.95
N ILE A 33 -16.38 -2.51 -2.87
CA ILE A 33 -16.13 -1.09 -2.59
C ILE A 33 -17.32 -0.44 -1.87
N LYS A 34 -18.55 -0.70 -2.32
CA LYS A 34 -19.76 -0.15 -1.69
C LYS A 34 -19.98 -0.72 -0.28
N ALA A 35 -19.79 -2.01 -0.09
CA ALA A 35 -19.91 -2.67 1.21
C ALA A 35 -18.86 -2.13 2.21
N THR A 36 -17.59 -2.02 1.78
CA THR A 36 -16.53 -1.40 2.58
C THR A 36 -16.88 0.05 2.92
N ALA A 37 -17.33 0.86 1.95
CA ALA A 37 -17.75 2.25 2.23
C ALA A 37 -18.90 2.34 3.25
N LEU A 38 -19.83 1.38 3.22
CA LEU A 38 -20.90 1.28 4.20
C LEU A 38 -20.35 0.97 5.60
N CYS A 39 -19.40 0.04 5.73
CA CYS A 39 -18.69 -0.19 7.00
C CYS A 39 -18.11 1.11 7.57
N PHE A 40 -17.36 1.87 6.77
CA PHE A 40 -16.76 3.14 7.19
C PHE A 40 -17.78 4.24 7.57
N SER A 41 -19.04 4.12 7.15
CA SER A 41 -20.09 5.05 7.58
C SER A 41 -20.51 4.84 9.04
N PHE A 42 -20.31 3.62 9.58
CA PHE A 42 -20.59 3.27 10.98
C PHE A 42 -19.39 3.53 11.89
N LYS A 43 -19.00 4.81 12.02
CA LYS A 43 -17.80 5.24 12.78
C LYS A 43 -17.75 4.81 14.26
N HIS A 44 -18.91 4.53 14.86
CA HIS A 44 -19.00 4.04 16.23
C HIS A 44 -18.69 2.54 16.36
N ILE A 45 -18.78 1.79 15.25
CA ILE A 45 -18.44 0.37 15.15
C ILE A 45 -17.01 0.22 14.63
N TYR A 46 -16.69 0.88 13.53
CA TYR A 46 -15.37 0.85 12.90
C TYR A 46 -14.49 1.95 13.48
N THR A 47 -14.15 1.78 14.76
CA THR A 47 -13.26 2.66 15.50
C THR A 47 -11.82 2.56 14.98
N GLN A 48 -10.94 3.44 15.47
CA GLN A 48 -9.51 3.38 15.17
C GLN A 48 -8.90 2.02 15.48
N ASP A 49 -9.25 1.40 16.62
CA ASP A 49 -8.69 0.13 17.05
C ASP A 49 -9.14 -1.02 16.14
N VAL A 50 -10.44 -1.05 15.80
CA VAL A 50 -10.99 -2.03 14.85
C VAL A 50 -10.33 -1.91 13.49
N LEU A 51 -10.19 -0.69 12.95
CA LEU A 51 -9.52 -0.50 11.67
C LEU A 51 -8.03 -0.81 11.74
N SER A 52 -7.36 -0.57 12.87
CA SER A 52 -5.97 -0.99 13.08
C SER A 52 -5.83 -2.50 12.95
N GLY A 53 -6.70 -3.27 13.62
CA GLY A 53 -6.72 -4.73 13.54
C GLY A 53 -6.98 -5.23 12.12
N VAL A 54 -7.99 -4.68 11.44
CA VAL A 54 -8.26 -4.97 10.01
C VAL A 54 -7.04 -4.74 9.14
N LEU A 55 -6.40 -3.57 9.26
CA LEU A 55 -5.26 -3.22 8.41
C LEU A 55 -4.03 -4.10 8.67
N GLN A 56 -3.76 -4.44 9.93
CA GLN A 56 -2.70 -5.39 10.30
C GLN A 56 -2.98 -6.77 9.71
N ARG A 57 -4.20 -7.29 9.91
CA ARG A 57 -4.58 -8.61 9.41
C ARG A 57 -4.50 -8.71 7.89
N LEU A 58 -4.94 -7.68 7.16
CA LEU A 58 -4.85 -7.63 5.69
C LEU A 58 -3.40 -7.55 5.19
N ALA A 59 -2.52 -6.88 5.93
CA ALA A 59 -1.10 -6.75 5.56
C ALA A 59 -0.34 -8.09 5.64
N GLU A 60 -0.82 -9.00 6.49
CA GLU A 60 -0.26 -10.34 6.71
C GLU A 60 -0.76 -11.40 5.72
N GLU A 61 -1.75 -11.09 4.88
CA GLU A 61 -2.26 -12.03 3.88
C GLU A 61 -1.19 -12.39 2.85
N THR A 62 -1.14 -13.64 2.38
CA THR A 62 -0.12 -14.14 1.45
C THR A 62 -0.09 -13.35 0.13
N GLU A 63 -1.27 -13.05 -0.41
CA GLU A 63 -1.46 -12.20 -1.59
C GLU A 63 -2.00 -10.84 -1.16
N ILE A 64 -1.56 -9.75 -1.80
CA ILE A 64 -2.00 -8.40 -1.42
C ILE A 64 -3.46 -8.24 -1.86
N PRO A 65 -4.41 -8.04 -0.93
CA PRO A 65 -5.81 -7.88 -1.32
C PRO A 65 -5.99 -6.65 -2.20
N VAL A 66 -6.67 -6.79 -3.35
CA VAL A 66 -6.74 -5.77 -4.40
C VAL A 66 -7.20 -4.40 -3.89
N LEU A 67 -8.11 -4.38 -2.91
CA LEU A 67 -8.68 -3.16 -2.34
C LEU A 67 -8.01 -2.69 -1.04
N MET A 68 -6.98 -3.39 -0.55
CA MET A 68 -6.34 -3.10 0.75
C MET A 68 -5.89 -1.64 0.85
N MET A 69 -5.18 -1.12 -0.15
CA MET A 69 -4.69 0.26 -0.12
C MET A 69 -5.79 1.31 -0.13
N ARG A 70 -6.96 0.99 -0.72
CA ARG A 70 -8.15 1.85 -0.63
C ARG A 70 -8.60 1.97 0.83
N THR A 71 -8.62 0.87 1.56
CA THR A 71 -8.98 0.82 2.98
C THR A 71 -7.96 1.52 3.86
N VAL A 72 -6.65 1.40 3.57
CA VAL A 72 -5.60 2.20 4.24
C VAL A 72 -5.87 3.70 4.08
N LEU A 73 -6.15 4.16 2.86
CA LEU A 73 -6.44 5.58 2.58
C LEU A 73 -7.73 6.07 3.26
N GLN A 74 -8.78 5.24 3.29
CA GLN A 74 -10.03 5.56 3.96
C GLN A 74 -9.84 5.63 5.49
N ALA A 75 -9.10 4.68 6.07
CA ALA A 75 -8.76 4.66 7.48
C ALA A 75 -7.93 5.88 7.89
N LEU A 76 -6.90 6.26 7.12
CA LEU A 76 -6.13 7.49 7.35
C LEU A 76 -6.95 8.78 7.20
N THR A 77 -8.01 8.75 6.38
CA THR A 77 -8.93 9.89 6.27
C THR A 77 -9.79 10.02 7.51
N LEU A 78 -10.23 8.90 8.06
CA LEU A 78 -11.10 8.90 9.23
C LEU A 78 -10.31 9.09 10.54
N TYR A 79 -9.12 8.51 10.64
CA TYR A 79 -8.26 8.48 11.82
C TYR A 79 -6.80 8.77 11.42
N PRO A 80 -6.38 10.05 11.36
CA PRO A 80 -5.01 10.43 11.00
C PRO A 80 -3.92 9.84 11.91
N ALA A 81 -4.26 9.48 13.15
CA ALA A 81 -3.34 8.83 14.09
C ALA A 81 -2.84 7.45 13.61
N LEU A 82 -3.49 6.83 12.62
CA LEU A 82 -3.02 5.61 11.98
C LEU A 82 -1.82 5.82 11.03
N GLY A 83 -1.26 7.04 10.95
CA GLY A 83 -0.13 7.37 10.07
C GLY A 83 1.08 6.45 10.23
N ALA A 84 1.47 6.13 11.46
CA ALA A 84 2.58 5.22 11.74
C ALA A 84 2.30 3.79 11.25
N LEU A 85 1.08 3.28 11.50
CA LEU A 85 0.67 1.97 10.99
C LEU A 85 0.68 1.94 9.46
N ALA A 86 0.15 2.99 8.81
CA ALA A 86 0.15 3.08 7.36
C ALA A 86 1.56 3.09 6.78
N LEU A 87 2.50 3.82 7.39
CA LEU A 87 3.91 3.81 6.98
C LEU A 87 4.52 2.40 7.07
N ASN A 88 4.30 1.70 8.18
CA ASN A 88 4.77 0.32 8.36
C ASN A 88 4.20 -0.61 7.28
N ILE A 89 2.92 -0.46 6.95
CA ILE A 89 2.28 -1.20 5.85
C ILE A 89 2.94 -0.85 4.52
N LEU A 90 3.22 0.43 4.23
CA LEU A 90 3.89 0.81 2.98
C LEU A 90 5.25 0.13 2.85
N GLN A 91 6.05 0.09 3.92
CA GLN A 91 7.35 -0.57 3.93
C GLN A 91 7.23 -2.08 3.72
N LEU A 92 6.32 -2.76 4.44
CA LEU A 92 6.07 -4.18 4.25
C LEU A 92 5.67 -4.53 2.81
N LEU A 93 4.87 -3.67 2.18
CA LEU A 93 4.41 -3.86 0.81
C LEU A 93 5.52 -3.68 -0.24
N ILE A 94 6.65 -3.02 0.09
CA ILE A 94 7.84 -2.96 -0.78
C ILE A 94 8.47 -4.35 -0.92
N GLU A 95 8.66 -5.06 0.20
CA GLU A 95 9.22 -6.42 0.21
C GLU A 95 8.37 -7.40 -0.59
N ARG A 96 7.06 -7.11 -0.69
CA ARG A 96 6.07 -7.89 -1.43
C ARG A 96 5.84 -7.42 -2.86
N GLU A 97 6.71 -6.54 -3.36
CA GLU A 97 6.68 -6.02 -4.72
C GLU A 97 5.30 -5.47 -5.13
N VAL A 98 4.71 -4.61 -4.28
CA VAL A 98 3.37 -4.04 -4.51
C VAL A 98 3.17 -3.41 -5.90
N TRP A 99 4.24 -2.95 -6.55
CA TRP A 99 4.24 -2.45 -7.93
C TRP A 99 3.79 -3.46 -8.98
N SER A 100 3.82 -4.76 -8.67
CA SER A 100 3.33 -5.83 -9.55
C SER A 100 1.79 -5.86 -9.64
N ASN A 101 1.08 -5.28 -8.67
CA ASN A 101 -0.36 -5.12 -8.70
C ASN A 101 -0.72 -3.64 -8.94
N LYS A 102 -1.17 -3.31 -10.15
CA LYS A 102 -1.48 -1.93 -10.56
C LYS A 102 -2.42 -1.19 -9.59
N VAL A 103 -3.47 -1.84 -9.10
CA VAL A 103 -4.48 -1.20 -8.24
C VAL A 103 -3.90 -0.92 -6.85
N ALA A 104 -3.20 -1.91 -6.28
CA ALA A 104 -2.53 -1.72 -5.00
C ALA A 104 -1.42 -0.66 -5.10
N TRP A 105 -0.64 -0.68 -6.19
CA TRP A 105 0.41 0.31 -6.47
C TRP A 105 -0.10 1.74 -6.55
N GLU A 106 -1.18 1.98 -7.30
CA GLU A 106 -1.80 3.31 -7.36
C GLU A 106 -2.24 3.81 -5.97
N GLY A 107 -2.72 2.90 -5.12
CA GLY A 107 -3.06 3.21 -3.73
C GLY A 107 -1.83 3.45 -2.85
N TRP A 108 -0.74 2.71 -3.09
CA TRP A 108 0.55 2.89 -2.42
C TRP A 108 1.13 4.28 -2.69
N VAL A 109 1.15 4.72 -3.95
CA VAL A 109 1.63 6.05 -4.35
C VAL A 109 0.78 7.15 -3.70
N LYS A 110 -0.55 7.04 -3.74
CA LYS A 110 -1.44 8.04 -3.09
C LYS A 110 -1.24 8.09 -1.56
N CYS A 111 -0.92 6.96 -0.94
CA CYS A 111 -0.68 6.89 0.49
C CYS A 111 0.65 7.55 0.86
N SER A 112 1.71 7.33 0.08
CA SER A 112 3.00 7.99 0.31
C SER A 112 2.91 9.51 0.11
N GLU A 113 2.20 9.99 -0.91
CA GLU A 113 1.88 11.42 -1.08
C GLU A 113 1.16 11.99 0.15
N ARG A 114 0.17 11.26 0.67
CA ARG A 114 -0.64 11.67 1.82
C ARG A 114 0.18 11.74 3.11
N LEU A 115 1.11 10.81 3.32
CA LEU A 115 2.00 10.79 4.48
C LEU A 115 3.14 11.83 4.36
N GLY A 116 3.40 12.33 3.15
CA GLY A 116 4.33 13.42 2.91
C GLY A 116 5.75 13.09 3.40
N PRO A 117 6.40 13.96 4.19
CA PRO A 117 7.76 13.73 4.69
C PRO A 117 7.94 12.40 5.44
N ALA A 118 6.89 11.91 6.11
CA ALA A 118 6.95 10.64 6.84
C ALA A 118 7.14 9.42 5.92
N ALA A 119 6.77 9.52 4.64
CA ALA A 119 6.94 8.44 3.67
C ALA A 119 8.33 8.42 2.99
N VAL A 120 9.19 9.41 3.22
CA VAL A 120 10.53 9.48 2.61
C VAL A 120 11.37 8.22 2.88
N PRO A 121 11.41 7.64 4.08
CA PRO A 121 12.13 6.39 4.32
C PRO A 121 11.65 5.24 3.43
N ALA A 122 10.32 5.07 3.31
CA ALA A 122 9.76 4.04 2.43
C ALA A 122 10.07 4.30 0.95
N LEU A 123 10.04 5.56 0.49
CA LEU A 123 10.45 5.92 -0.87
C LEU A 123 11.94 5.64 -1.12
N ALA A 124 12.79 5.79 -0.11
CA ALA A 124 14.22 5.51 -0.19
C ALA A 124 14.54 3.99 -0.30
N GLU A 125 13.64 3.13 0.18
CA GLU A 125 13.77 1.66 0.13
C GLU A 125 13.34 1.07 -1.22
N LEU A 126 12.65 1.85 -2.07
CA LEU A 126 12.22 1.36 -3.37
C LEU A 126 13.41 1.06 -4.29
N PRO A 127 13.36 -0.04 -5.07
CA PRO A 127 14.36 -0.28 -6.10
C PRO A 127 14.40 0.85 -7.12
N VAL A 128 15.59 1.20 -7.62
CA VAL A 128 15.80 2.28 -8.60
C VAL A 128 14.86 2.16 -9.81
N ARG A 129 14.61 0.94 -10.30
CA ARG A 129 13.69 0.67 -11.42
C ARG A 129 12.25 1.11 -11.13
N VAL A 130 11.82 0.96 -9.88
CA VAL A 130 10.45 1.27 -9.42
C VAL A 130 10.31 2.76 -9.15
N CYS A 131 11.36 3.42 -8.67
CA CYS A 131 11.39 4.87 -8.50
C CYS A 131 11.07 5.64 -9.80
N ALA A 132 11.46 5.09 -10.96
CA ALA A 132 11.11 5.68 -12.26
C ALA A 132 9.62 5.59 -12.62
N MET A 133 8.84 4.75 -11.93
CA MET A 133 7.39 4.61 -12.10
C MET A 133 6.60 5.63 -11.26
N LEU A 134 7.26 6.35 -10.36
CA LEU A 134 6.62 7.33 -9.49
C LEU A 134 6.36 8.66 -10.23
N PRO A 135 5.37 9.46 -9.77
CA PRO A 135 5.23 10.84 -10.21
C PRO A 135 6.52 11.66 -9.95
N PRO A 136 6.82 12.69 -10.77
CA PRO A 136 8.10 13.42 -10.70
C PRO A 136 8.46 13.98 -9.31
N HIS A 137 7.45 14.42 -8.56
CA HIS A 137 7.65 15.01 -7.24
C HIS A 137 8.00 13.97 -6.16
N LEU A 138 7.61 12.71 -6.34
CA LEU A 138 8.00 11.60 -5.47
C LEU A 138 9.29 10.93 -5.95
N SER A 139 9.48 10.79 -7.26
CA SER A 139 10.71 10.21 -7.81
C SER A 139 11.95 11.01 -7.44
N ALA A 140 11.82 12.33 -7.25
CA ALA A 140 12.89 13.20 -6.77
C ALA A 140 13.35 12.88 -5.33
N LEU A 141 12.52 12.19 -4.55
CA LEU A 141 12.80 11.79 -3.16
C LEU A 141 13.45 10.40 -3.08
N CYS A 142 13.46 9.64 -4.18
CA CYS A 142 14.14 8.37 -4.27
C CYS A 142 15.67 8.52 -4.28
N PRO A 143 16.42 7.48 -3.91
CA PRO A 143 17.87 7.47 -4.06
C PRO A 143 18.20 7.55 -5.55
N GLN A 144 18.99 8.55 -5.95
CA GLN A 144 19.42 8.62 -7.34
C GLN A 144 20.50 7.58 -7.60
N ALA A 145 20.42 6.93 -8.76
CA ALA A 145 21.53 6.09 -9.22
C ALA A 145 22.79 6.96 -9.31
N PRO A 146 23.98 6.45 -8.95
CA PRO A 146 25.21 7.17 -9.16
C PRO A 146 25.32 7.52 -10.65
N SER A 147 25.33 8.81 -10.96
CA SER A 147 25.63 9.30 -12.31
C SER A 147 27.05 8.85 -12.63
N TYR A 148 27.22 7.93 -13.58
CA TYR A 148 28.53 7.70 -14.19
C TYR A 148 28.89 8.98 -14.95
N THR A 149 29.59 9.90 -14.29
CA THR A 149 30.28 10.98 -14.95
C THR A 149 31.34 10.34 -15.84
N GLN A 150 31.17 10.41 -17.16
CA GLN A 150 32.26 10.17 -18.10
C GLN A 150 33.38 11.16 -17.77
N THR A 151 34.36 10.76 -16.98
CA THR A 151 35.66 11.41 -16.98
C THR A 151 36.24 11.13 -18.36
N ALA A 152 36.24 12.17 -19.20
CA ALA A 152 36.87 12.17 -20.50
C ALA A 152 38.24 11.49 -20.42
N SER A 153 38.47 10.49 -21.25
CA SER A 153 39.76 9.86 -21.44
C SER A 153 40.75 10.93 -21.89
N GLU A 154 41.72 11.25 -21.02
CA GLU A 154 42.85 12.10 -21.33
C GLU A 154 43.62 11.51 -22.54
N PRO A 155 44.12 12.32 -23.49
CA PRO A 155 44.76 11.78 -24.69
C PRO A 155 46.10 11.12 -24.35
N VAL A 156 46.35 9.94 -24.93
CA VAL A 156 47.66 9.27 -24.89
C VAL A 156 48.74 10.18 -25.48
N PRO A 157 49.82 10.51 -24.76
CA PRO A 157 50.91 11.29 -25.33
C PRO A 157 51.66 10.47 -26.39
N PRO A 158 52.08 11.09 -27.50
CA PRO A 158 52.71 10.39 -28.60
C PRO A 158 54.20 10.14 -28.31
N GLY A 159 54.61 8.88 -28.46
CA GLY A 159 56.01 8.51 -28.72
C GLY A 159 56.92 8.42 -27.50
N MET A 160 57.30 7.20 -27.17
CA MET A 160 58.69 6.80 -26.93
C MET A 160 58.76 5.29 -27.17
N GLU A 161 59.44 4.93 -28.25
CA GLU A 161 59.88 3.58 -28.62
C GLU A 161 60.82 2.99 -27.56
#